data_AF-A0A7V8SVA3-F1
#
_entry.id   AF-A0A7V8SVA3-F1
#
_cell.length_a   1.000
_cell.length_b   1.000
_cell.length_c   1.000
_cell.angle_alpha   90.00
_cell.angle_beta   90.00
_cell.angle_gamma   90.00
#
_symmetry.space_group_name_H-M   'P 1'
#
loop_
_entity.id
_entity.type
_entity.pdbx_description
1 polymer ?
#
loop_
_entity_poly.entity_id
_entity_poly.type
_entity_poly.pdbx_seq_one_letter_code
_entity_poly.pdbx_strand_id
1 'polypeptide(L)' 'MKELVRTAAVIPSHAKQAVTLNGKLIPGTRTAEFIRLLGDIPAYLPLSGRTMEFDGNAQCVAGCGEN' A
#
# COMPACT_ATOMS: atom_id res chain seq x y z
N MET A 1 1.80 3.51 14.78
CA MET A 1 2.51 4.23 13.69
C MET A 1 1.92 5.60 13.40
N LYS A 2 0.58 5.71 13.27
CA LYS A 2 -0.13 7.00 13.08
C LYS A 2 0.29 8.11 14.06
N GLU A 3 0.62 7.73 15.29
CA GLU A 3 0.99 8.65 16.36
C GLU A 3 2.39 9.26 16.20
N LEU A 4 3.31 8.52 15.57
CA LEU A 4 4.70 8.95 15.38
C LEU A 4 4.88 9.69 14.06
N VAL A 5 4.22 9.21 13.00
CA VAL A 5 4.29 9.80 11.67
C VAL A 5 2.87 9.95 11.14
N ARG A 6 2.43 11.20 11.01
CA ARG A 6 1.09 11.57 10.53
C ARG A 6 1.09 11.67 9.00
N THR A 7 0.96 10.51 8.34
CA THR A 7 0.97 10.40 6.87
C THR A 7 -0.44 10.43 6.29
N ALA A 8 -0.62 11.06 5.13
CA ALA A 8 -1.86 11.01 4.35
C ALA A 8 -2.10 9.64 3.69
N ALA A 9 -1.03 8.94 3.29
CA ALA A 9 -1.07 7.59 2.74
C ALA A 9 0.26 6.85 2.96
N VAL A 10 0.27 5.53 2.78
CA VAL A 10 1.45 4.67 2.96
C VAL A 10 1.66 3.79 1.73
N ILE A 11 2.93 3.61 1.33
CA ILE A 11 3.35 2.63 0.31
C ILE A 11 4.27 1.61 1.01
N PRO A 12 3.75 0.42 1.39
CA PRO A 12 4.57 -0.60 2.02
C PRO A 12 5.52 -1.23 0.98
N SER A 13 6.80 -0.85 1.05
CA SER A 13 7.87 -1.38 0.21
C SER A 13 8.69 -2.45 0.94
N HIS A 14 9.61 -3.11 0.21
CA HIS A 14 10.57 -4.09 0.75
C HIS A 14 9.95 -5.28 1.51
N ALA A 15 8.79 -5.77 1.05
CA ALA A 15 8.33 -7.08 1.50
C ALA A 15 9.38 -8.15 1.17
N LYS A 16 9.83 -8.90 2.18
CA LYS A 16 10.82 -9.99 2.02
C LYS A 16 10.25 -11.24 1.33
N GLN A 17 9.02 -11.16 0.83
CA GLN A 17 8.27 -12.25 0.23
C GLN A 17 7.28 -11.67 -0.78
N ALA A 18 6.78 -12.51 -1.69
CA ALA A 18 5.64 -12.14 -2.52
C ALA A 18 4.43 -11.87 -1.62
N VAL A 19 3.86 -10.68 -1.74
CA VAL A 19 2.68 -10.24 -0.96
C VAL A 19 1.49 -9.95 -1.86
N THR A 20 1.66 -10.03 -3.17
CA THR A 20 0.58 -9.93 -4.14
C THR A 20 0.58 -11.14 -5.08
N LEU A 21 -0.61 -11.56 -5.47
CA LEU A 21 -0.84 -12.56 -6.51
C LEU A 21 -1.89 -11.99 -7.47
N ASN A 22 -1.58 -11.95 -8.77
CA ASN A 22 -2.44 -11.34 -9.79
C ASN A 22 -2.88 -9.90 -9.44
N GLY A 23 -1.97 -9.12 -8.86
CA GLY A 23 -2.23 -7.74 -8.45
C GLY A 23 -2.99 -7.57 -7.13
N LYS A 24 -3.45 -8.65 -6.49
CA LYS A 24 -4.22 -8.63 -5.24
C LYS A 24 -3.37 -9.01 -4.05
N LEU A 25 -3.62 -8.39 -2.90
CA LEU A 25 -2.96 -8.70 -1.64
C LEU A 25 -3.23 -10.15 -1.22
N ILE A 26 -2.17 -10.87 -0.84
CA ILE A 26 -2.28 -12.22 -0.31
C ILE A 26 -2.67 -12.13 1.18
N PRO A 27 -3.82 -12.70 1.60
CA PRO A 27 -4.23 -12.74 3.01
C PRO A 27 -3.22 -13.48 3.89
N GLY A 28 -3.15 -13.11 5.17
CA GLY A 28 -2.25 -13.76 6.14
C GLY A 28 -0.78 -13.37 6.02
N THR A 29 -0.41 -12.55 5.04
CA THR A 29 0.95 -11.98 4.97
C THR A 29 1.15 -10.88 6.03
N ARG A 30 2.41 -10.63 6.40
CA ARG A 30 2.75 -9.50 7.30
C ARG A 30 2.33 -8.15 6.73
N THR A 31 2.30 -8.01 5.40
CA THR A 31 1.81 -6.79 4.74
C THR A 31 0.32 -6.64 4.91
N ALA A 32 -0.46 -7.73 4.86
CA ALA A 32 -1.89 -7.67 5.13
C ALA A 32 -2.19 -7.24 6.57
N GLU A 33 -1.46 -7.80 7.54
CA GLU A 33 -1.59 -7.38 8.94
C GLU A 33 -1.17 -5.93 9.15
N PHE A 34 -0.09 -5.50 8.50
CA PHE A 34 0.35 -4.11 8.53
C PHE A 34 -0.74 -3.15 8.00
N ILE A 35 -1.33 -3.45 6.84
CA ILE A 35 -2.42 -2.65 6.25
C ILE A 35 -3.62 -2.60 7.21
N ARG A 36 -3.98 -3.73 7.84
CA ARG A 36 -5.05 -3.78 8.85
C ARG A 36 -4.79 -2.83 10.02
N LEU A 37 -3.55 -2.78 10.51
CA LEU A 37 -3.15 -1.90 11.62
C LEU A 37 -3.09 -0.42 11.22
N LEU A 38 -3.04 -0.09 9.93
CA LEU A 38 -3.16 1.28 9.44
C LEU A 38 -4.58 1.83 9.54
N GLY A 39 -5.61 1.03 9.84
CA GLY A 39 -7.01 1.50 9.95
C GLY A 39 -7.40 2.37 8.75
N ASP A 40 -7.84 3.61 9.00
CA ASP A 40 -8.34 4.51 7.94
C ASP A 40 -7.26 5.19 7.08
N ILE A 41 -5.97 4.92 7.29
CA ILE A 41 -4.93 5.51 6.43
C ILE A 41 -4.84 4.67 5.14
N PRO A 42 -5.00 5.27 3.95
CA PRO A 42 -4.84 4.59 2.67
C PRO A 42 -3.47 3.92 2.54
N ALA A 43 -3.47 2.67 2.07
CA ALA A 43 -2.27 1.92 1.76
C ALA A 43 -2.28 1.49 0.30
N TYR A 44 -1.24 1.88 -0.45
CA TYR A 44 -1.12 1.56 -1.88
C TYR A 44 -0.03 0.51 -2.10
N LEU A 45 -0.43 -0.67 -2.60
CA LEU A 45 0.51 -1.77 -2.88
C LEU A 45 1.25 -1.52 -4.20
N PRO A 46 2.58 -1.38 -4.17
CA PRO A 46 3.36 -1.23 -5.39
C PRO A 46 3.45 -2.58 -6.12
N LEU A 47 3.07 -2.61 -7.39
CA LEU A 47 3.30 -3.75 -8.28
C LEU A 47 4.63 -3.55 -9.03
N SER A 48 5.44 -4.60 -9.10
CA SER A 48 6.75 -4.55 -9.76
C SER A 48 6.63 -4.07 -11.21
N GLY A 49 7.44 -3.07 -11.59
CA GLY A 49 7.46 -2.51 -12.94
C GLY A 49 6.27 -1.59 -13.27
N ARG A 50 5.38 -1.31 -12.32
CA ARG A 50 4.24 -0.41 -12.52
C ARG A 50 4.50 0.92 -11.82
N THR A 51 4.53 2.00 -12.60
CA THR A 51 4.56 3.37 -12.07
C THR A 51 3.22 3.70 -11.40
N MET A 52 3.26 4.31 -10.22
CA MET A 52 2.10 4.89 -9.55
C MET A 52 2.24 6.41 -9.53
N GLU A 53 1.13 7.10 -9.77
CA GLU A 53 1.07 8.57 -9.79
C GLU A 53 0.10 9.06 -8.70
N PHE A 54 0.48 10.14 -8.03
CA PHE A 54 -0.26 10.71 -6.91
C PHE A 54 -0.45 12.21 -7.08
N ASP A 55 -1.58 12.72 -6.59
CA ASP A 55 -1.83 14.15 -6.50
C ASP A 55 -1.20 14.79 -5.24
N GLY A 56 -1.40 16.09 -5.05
CA GLY A 56 -0.92 16.81 -3.86
C GLY A 56 -1.56 16.40 -2.53
N ASN A 57 -2.63 15.60 -2.57
CA ASN A 57 -3.34 15.06 -1.41
C ASN A 57 -2.99 13.60 -1.12
N ALA A 58 -1.96 13.05 -1.80
CA ALA A 58 -1.57 11.65 -1.75
C ALA A 58 -2.65 10.66 -2.23
N GLN A 59 -3.60 11.13 -3.04
CA GLN A 59 -4.55 10.27 -3.73
C GLN A 59 -3.89 9.70 -4.98
N CYS A 60 -4.02 8.39 -5.16
CA CYS A 60 -3.53 7.76 -6.37
C CYS A 60 -4.40 8.12 -7.57
N VAL A 61 -3.81 8.73 -8.59
CA VAL A 61 -4.50 9.15 -9.82
C VAL A 61 -4.25 8.18 -10.98
N ALA A 62 -3.15 7.43 -10.97
CA ALA A 62 -2.88 6.39 -11.96
C ALA A 62 -1.97 5.29 -11.39
N GLY A 63 -2.08 4.10 -11.95
CA GLY A 63 -1.10 3.02 -11.72
C GLY A 63 -1.23 2.23 -10.41
N CYS A 64 -2.17 2.56 -9.52
CA CYS A 64 -2.45 1.74 -8.34
C CYS A 64 -3.20 0.45 -8.70
N GLY A 65 -2.98 -0.61 -7.92
CA GLY A 65 -3.79 -1.84 -8.00
C GLY A 65 -5.27 -1.52 -7.85
N GLU A 66 -6.14 -2.24 -8.56
CA GLU A 66 -7.59 -2.08 -8.37
C GLU A 66 -7.94 -2.36 -6.90
N ASN A 67 -8.70 -1.44 -6.29
CA ASN A 67 -9.32 -1.64 -4.98
C ASN A 67 -10.25 -2.85 -5.01
#